data_AF-A0A2E0WRT3-F1
#
_entry.id   AF-A0A2E0WRT3-F1
#
_cell.length_a   1.000
_cell.length_b   1.000
_cell.length_c   1.000
_cell.angle_alpha   90.00
_cell.angle_beta   90.00
_cell.angle_gamma   90.00
#
_symmetry.space_group_name_H-M   'P 1'
#
loop_
_entity.id
_entity.type
_entity.pdbx_description
1 polymer ?
#
loop_
_entity_poly.entity_id
_entity_poly.type
_entity_poly.pdbx_seq_one_letter_code
_entity_poly.pdbx_strand_id
1 'polypeptide(L)'
;MSAKRPILKLRRRSESPGLERCLSEREQQKRQRSARLLVILQSLSPAVWDHYDPLPLAIGIHKQIYPYLTRVPMSRKALRNFLAWWTSSKAYKAALGDPNAHRYNLDGTIAGKVARQACLDVETACR
;
A
#
# COMPACT_ATOMS: atom_id res chain seq x y z
N MET A 1 -44.23 -27.30 27.88
CA MET A 1 -43.97 -27.34 26.42
C MET A 1 -43.91 -25.90 25.93
N SER A 2 -42.71 -25.33 25.73
CA SER A 2 -42.54 -23.89 25.50
C SER A 2 -42.08 -23.61 24.07
N ALA A 3 -42.77 -22.68 23.42
CA ALA A 3 -42.77 -22.44 21.98
C ALA A 3 -41.40 -21.99 21.42
N LYS A 4 -41.00 -22.62 20.32
CA LYS A 4 -39.82 -22.25 19.52
C LYS A 4 -40.10 -20.92 18.80
N ARG A 5 -39.23 -19.93 19.03
CA ARG A 5 -39.24 -18.64 18.30
C ARG A 5 -38.82 -18.89 16.84
N PRO A 6 -39.54 -18.37 15.82
CA PRO A 6 -39.14 -18.54 14.44
C PRO A 6 -37.89 -17.69 14.14
N ILE A 7 -36.89 -18.35 13.53
CA ILE A 7 -35.66 -17.75 13.04
C ILE A 7 -36.03 -16.70 11.98
N LEU A 8 -35.66 -15.45 12.25
CA LEU A 8 -35.71 -14.36 11.28
C LEU A 8 -34.89 -14.76 10.06
N LYS A 9 -35.55 -14.92 8.92
CA LYS A 9 -34.92 -15.14 7.61
C LYS A 9 -33.94 -13.99 7.36
N LEU A 10 -32.64 -14.30 7.34
CA LEU A 10 -31.60 -13.40 6.85
C LEU A 10 -31.99 -12.97 5.43
N ARG A 11 -32.45 -11.73 5.28
CA ARG A 11 -32.69 -11.12 3.97
C ARG A 11 -31.38 -11.16 3.20
N ARG A 12 -31.36 -11.92 2.09
CA ARG A 12 -30.31 -11.84 1.06
C ARG A 12 -30.17 -10.36 0.68
N ARG A 13 -29.01 -9.76 0.97
CA ARG A 13 -28.66 -8.45 0.44
C ARG A 13 -28.66 -8.58 -1.08
N SER A 14 -29.66 -8.00 -1.72
CA SER A 14 -29.66 -7.79 -3.16
C SER A 14 -28.48 -6.90 -3.52
N GLU A 15 -27.48 -7.50 -4.17
CA GLU A 15 -26.37 -6.84 -4.83
C GLU A 15 -26.96 -5.79 -5.77
N SER A 16 -26.76 -4.52 -5.41
CA SER A 16 -27.25 -3.38 -6.19
C SER A 16 -26.15 -2.98 -7.18
N PRO A 17 -26.34 -3.18 -8.51
CA PRO A 17 -25.28 -2.95 -9.51
C PRO A 17 -24.72 -1.52 -9.54
N GLY A 18 -25.49 -0.54 -9.04
CA GLY A 18 -25.05 0.85 -8.94
C GLY A 18 -23.95 1.09 -7.90
N LEU A 19 -23.92 0.31 -6.81
CA LEU A 19 -22.89 0.44 -5.79
C LEU A 19 -21.55 -0.11 -6.32
N GLU A 20 -21.57 -1.25 -7.02
CA GLU A 20 -20.36 -1.85 -7.61
C GLU A 20 -19.73 -0.97 -8.68
N ARG A 21 -20.55 -0.30 -9.52
CA ARG A 21 -20.08 0.63 -10.55
C ARG A 21 -19.45 1.90 -9.97
N CYS A 22 -20.06 2.48 -8.93
CA CYS A 22 -19.48 3.63 -8.23
C CYS A 22 -18.18 3.29 -7.47
N LEU A 23 -18.08 2.08 -6.93
CA LEU A 23 -16.87 1.60 -6.27
C LEU A 23 -15.73 1.40 -7.29
N SER A 24 -16.04 0.82 -8.46
CA SER A 24 -15.05 0.59 -9.52
C SER A 24 -14.50 1.90 -10.10
N GLU A 25 -15.35 2.92 -10.32
CA GLU A 25 -14.92 4.24 -10.78
C GLU A 25 -14.01 4.95 -9.78
N ARG A 26 -14.35 4.89 -8.48
CA ARG A 26 -13.52 5.48 -7.41
C ARG A 26 -12.17 4.78 -7.30
N GLU A 27 -12.14 3.46 -7.46
CA GLU A 27 -10.89 2.70 -7.49
C GLU A 27 -10.05 3.02 -8.72
N GLN A 28 -10.67 3.14 -9.90
CA GLN A 28 -10.00 3.56 -11.12
C GLN A 28 -9.42 4.98 -10.97
N GLN A 29 -10.17 5.93 -10.43
CA GLN A 29 -9.66 7.28 -10.17
C GLN A 29 -8.49 7.28 -9.18
N LYS A 30 -8.54 6.45 -8.14
CA LYS A 30 -7.40 6.28 -7.21
C LYS A 30 -6.18 5.71 -7.93
N ARG A 31 -6.35 4.69 -8.77
CA ARG A 31 -5.27 4.10 -9.58
C ARG A 31 -4.67 5.12 -10.54
N GLN A 32 -5.50 5.89 -11.25
CA GLN A 32 -5.05 6.93 -12.18
C GLN A 32 -4.26 8.03 -11.45
N ARG A 33 -4.72 8.46 -10.27
CA ARG A 33 -3.97 9.40 -9.43
C ARG A 33 -2.63 8.81 -9.02
N SER A 34 -2.60 7.58 -8.50
CA SER A 34 -1.35 6.91 -8.14
C SER A 34 -0.40 6.72 -9.32
N ALA A 35 -0.92 6.41 -10.51
CA ALA A 35 -0.11 6.27 -11.73
C ALA A 35 0.53 7.60 -12.16
N ARG A 36 -0.25 8.71 -12.13
CA ARG A 36 0.32 10.04 -12.39
C ARG A 36 1.39 10.41 -11.37
N LEU A 37 1.20 10.04 -10.10
CA LEU A 37 2.17 10.25 -9.04
C LEU A 37 3.46 9.46 -9.28
N LEU A 38 3.32 8.22 -9.75
CA LEU A 38 4.46 7.37 -10.07
C LEU A 38 5.34 7.99 -11.17
N VAL A 39 4.74 8.49 -12.26
CA VAL A 39 5.50 9.11 -13.37
C VAL A 39 6.34 10.29 -12.88
N ILE A 40 5.77 11.13 -12.00
CA ILE A 40 6.48 12.28 -11.42
C ILE A 40 7.64 11.80 -10.54
N LEU A 41 7.39 10.79 -9.69
CA LEU A 41 8.41 10.26 -8.79
C LEU A 41 9.52 9.51 -9.54
N GLN A 42 9.20 8.77 -10.59
CA GLN A 42 10.17 8.13 -11.49
C GLN A 42 11.05 9.16 -12.19
N SER A 43 10.51 10.34 -12.53
CA SER A 43 11.31 11.43 -13.10
C SER A 43 12.34 12.01 -12.11
N LEU A 44 12.09 11.88 -10.80
CA LEU A 44 13.00 12.36 -9.75
C LEU A 44 14.03 11.29 -9.35
N SER A 45 13.63 10.03 -9.28
CA SER A 45 14.49 8.92 -8.88
C SER A 45 14.02 7.61 -9.52
N PRO A 46 14.42 7.33 -10.78
CA PRO A 46 13.89 6.19 -11.54
C PRO A 46 14.24 4.85 -10.88
N ALA A 47 15.43 4.75 -10.27
CA ALA A 47 15.91 3.53 -9.63
C ALA A 47 15.09 3.13 -8.38
N VAL A 48 14.53 4.10 -7.65
CA VAL A 48 13.74 3.83 -6.43
C VAL A 48 12.31 3.43 -6.75
N TRP A 49 11.78 3.92 -7.87
CA TRP A 49 10.37 3.77 -8.26
C TRP A 49 10.18 2.81 -9.44
N ASP A 50 10.93 1.70 -9.47
CA ASP A 50 10.72 0.63 -10.43
C ASP A 50 9.51 -0.23 -10.03
N HIS A 51 8.66 -0.53 -11.02
CA HIS A 51 7.47 -1.35 -10.84
C HIS A 51 7.79 -2.84 -10.74
N TYR A 52 8.86 -3.29 -11.40
CA TYR A 52 9.27 -4.69 -11.47
C TYR A 52 10.20 -5.05 -10.32
N ASP A 53 11.15 -4.17 -10.00
CA ASP A 53 12.11 -4.34 -8.90
C ASP A 53 12.07 -3.15 -7.91
N PRO A 54 10.98 -3.01 -7.14
CA PRO A 54 10.84 -1.87 -6.24
C PRO A 54 11.80 -1.95 -5.05
N LEU A 55 12.63 -0.91 -4.88
CA LEU A 55 13.54 -0.84 -3.75
C LEU A 55 12.81 -0.60 -2.42
N PRO A 56 13.20 -1.30 -1.32
CA PRO A 56 12.67 -1.00 0.00
C PRO A 56 12.96 0.45 0.41
N LEU A 57 11.94 1.18 0.82
CA LEU A 57 12.07 2.60 1.11
C LEU A 57 12.58 2.85 2.55
N ALA A 58 13.36 3.92 2.71
CA ALA A 58 13.76 4.46 4.01
C ALA A 58 12.55 4.75 4.90
N ILE A 59 12.70 4.51 6.22
CA ILE A 59 11.66 4.86 7.18
C ILE A 59 11.53 6.38 7.19
N GLY A 60 10.31 6.89 6.98
CA GLY A 60 10.08 8.33 6.93
C GLY A 60 10.41 8.98 5.59
N ILE A 61 10.55 8.22 4.49
CA ILE A 61 10.80 8.72 3.13
C ILE A 61 9.89 9.89 2.71
N HIS A 62 8.65 9.93 3.24
CA HIS A 62 7.71 11.02 3.00
C HIS A 62 8.27 12.41 3.37
N LYS A 63 9.15 12.50 4.39
CA LYS A 63 9.82 13.75 4.78
C LYS A 63 10.80 14.23 3.71
N GLN A 64 11.47 13.32 3.02
CA GLN A 64 12.36 13.64 1.90
C GLN A 64 11.57 14.04 0.65
N ILE A 65 10.35 13.51 0.47
CA ILE A 65 9.49 13.85 -0.68
C ILE A 65 8.81 15.22 -0.49
N TYR A 66 8.49 15.62 0.75
CA TYR A 66 7.77 16.88 1.04
C TYR A 66 8.38 18.15 0.43
N PRO A 67 9.71 18.39 0.47
CA PRO A 67 10.31 19.52 -0.22
C PRO A 67 9.98 19.56 -1.72
N TYR A 68 9.96 18.40 -2.39
CA TYR A 68 9.63 18.31 -3.81
C TYR A 68 8.14 18.54 -4.10
N LEU A 69 7.26 18.27 -3.12
CA LEU A 69 5.83 18.57 -3.24
C LEU A 69 5.53 20.07 -3.33
N THR A 70 6.47 20.96 -2.97
CA THR A 70 6.25 22.41 -3.16
C THR A 70 6.25 22.80 -4.63
N ARG A 71 6.89 22.01 -5.50
CA ARG A 71 7.02 22.25 -6.95
C ARG A 71 5.98 21.51 -7.78
N VAL A 72 5.17 20.67 -7.13
CA VAL A 72 4.19 19.80 -7.79
C VAL A 72 2.83 20.04 -7.13
N PRO A 73 1.73 20.17 -7.88
CA PRO A 73 0.39 20.38 -7.31
C PRO A 73 -0.14 19.09 -6.65
N MET A 74 0.47 18.67 -5.54
CA MET A 74 0.18 17.43 -4.85
C MET A 74 0.02 17.65 -3.34
N SER A 75 -1.09 17.15 -2.80
CA SER A 75 -1.32 17.18 -1.35
C SER A 75 -0.51 16.10 -0.62
N ARG A 76 -0.09 16.39 0.62
CA ARG A 76 0.54 15.40 1.52
C ARG A 76 -0.33 14.15 1.71
N LYS A 77 -1.66 14.31 1.70
CA LYS A 77 -2.63 13.22 1.78
C LYS A 77 -2.55 12.30 0.56
N ALA A 78 -2.43 12.86 -0.64
CA ALA A 78 -2.27 12.08 -1.85
C ALA A 78 -0.96 11.27 -1.83
N LEU A 79 0.15 11.86 -1.38
CA LEU A 79 1.41 11.15 -1.22
C LEU A 79 1.29 9.97 -0.23
N ARG A 80 0.67 10.18 0.93
CA ARG A 80 0.46 9.10 1.91
C ARG A 80 -0.36 7.94 1.34
N ASN A 81 -1.41 8.24 0.60
CA ASN A 81 -2.24 7.22 -0.05
C ASN A 81 -1.46 6.47 -1.12
N PHE A 82 -0.64 7.17 -1.89
CA PHE A 82 0.25 6.56 -2.88
C PHE A 82 1.26 5.62 -2.22
N LEU A 83 1.97 6.07 -1.17
CA LEU A 83 2.94 5.25 -0.45
C LEU A 83 2.28 4.00 0.16
N ALA A 84 1.08 4.13 0.74
CA ALA A 84 0.31 3.00 1.24
C ALA A 84 -0.02 1.98 0.13
N TRP A 85 -0.43 2.47 -1.04
CA TRP A 85 -0.66 1.61 -2.20
C TRP A 85 0.63 0.94 -2.70
N TRP A 86 1.71 1.70 -2.86
CA TRP A 86 3.01 1.21 -3.35
C TRP A 86 3.57 0.09 -2.45
N THR A 87 3.62 0.36 -1.15
CA THR A 87 4.12 -0.59 -0.15
C THR A 87 3.23 -1.82 0.03
N SER A 88 1.96 -1.76 -0.39
CA SER A 88 1.05 -2.90 -0.36
C SER A 88 1.24 -3.87 -1.54
N SER A 89 1.97 -3.46 -2.57
CA SER A 89 2.20 -4.28 -3.77
C SER A 89 2.97 -5.56 -3.46
N LYS A 90 2.69 -6.63 -4.22
CA LYS A 90 3.35 -7.93 -4.04
C LYS A 90 4.86 -7.83 -4.29
N ALA A 91 5.27 -7.09 -5.32
CA ALA A 91 6.68 -6.88 -5.66
C ALA A 91 7.44 -6.18 -4.51
N TYR A 92 6.86 -5.12 -3.94
CA TYR A 92 7.48 -4.44 -2.80
C TYR A 92 7.62 -5.33 -1.56
N LYS A 93 6.60 -6.15 -1.28
CA LYS A 93 6.67 -7.13 -0.18
C LYS A 93 7.72 -8.21 -0.43
N ALA A 94 7.91 -8.64 -1.68
CA ALA A 94 8.96 -9.58 -2.04
C ALA A 94 10.36 -8.97 -1.81
N ALA A 95 10.58 -7.72 -2.22
CA ALA A 95 11.82 -7.00 -1.98
C ALA A 95 12.13 -6.82 -0.48
N LEU A 96 11.12 -6.63 0.37
CA LEU A 96 11.28 -6.61 1.83
C LEU A 96 11.61 -7.99 2.44
N GLY A 97 11.27 -9.08 1.75
CA GLY A 97 11.49 -10.45 2.24
C GLY A 97 12.91 -10.96 2.03
N ASP A 98 13.73 -10.26 1.23
CA ASP A 98 15.13 -10.62 1.01
C ASP A 98 15.93 -10.50 2.34
N PRO A 99 16.63 -11.58 2.77
CA PRO A 99 17.47 -11.57 3.97
C PRO A 99 18.54 -10.46 4.03
N ASN A 100 18.95 -9.97 2.86
CA ASN A 100 19.96 -8.93 2.70
C ASN A 100 19.35 -7.60 2.22
N ALA A 101 18.02 -7.45 2.31
CA ALA A 101 17.35 -6.23 1.94
C ALA A 101 17.85 -5.03 2.76
N HIS A 102 18.20 -3.97 2.04
CA HIS A 102 18.50 -2.65 2.60
C HIS A 102 17.38 -1.69 2.21
N ARG A 103 17.16 -0.70 3.07
CA ARG A 103 16.29 0.43 2.80
C ARG A 103 17.10 1.53 2.13
N TYR A 104 16.49 2.17 1.15
CA TYR A 104 17.12 3.20 0.34
C TYR A 104 16.41 4.55 0.50
N ASN A 105 17.19 5.61 0.53
CA ASN A 105 16.74 7.00 0.41
C ASN A 105 16.41 7.32 -1.05
N LEU A 106 15.84 8.51 -1.32
CA LEU A 106 15.49 8.93 -2.69
C LEU A 106 16.72 9.12 -3.60
N ASP A 107 17.88 9.41 -3.00
CA ASP A 107 19.17 9.55 -3.69
C ASP A 107 19.86 8.20 -3.96
N GLY A 108 19.24 7.08 -3.54
CA GLY A 108 19.81 5.73 -3.68
C GLY A 108 20.81 5.36 -2.57
N THR A 109 21.03 6.21 -1.56
CA THR A 109 21.89 5.87 -0.43
C THR A 109 21.21 4.89 0.52
N ILE A 110 22.01 4.04 1.18
CA ILE A 110 21.52 3.06 2.17
C ILE A 110 21.11 3.79 3.45
N ALA A 111 19.83 3.70 3.79
CA ALA A 111 19.25 4.27 5.01
C ALA A 111 19.29 3.31 6.20
N GLY A 112 19.41 2.00 5.95
CA GLY A 112 19.51 0.98 7.00
C GLY A 112 19.08 -0.41 6.52
N LYS A 113 19.29 -1.43 7.33
CA LYS A 113 18.89 -2.81 7.01
C LYS A 113 17.38 -3.00 7.22
N VAL A 114 16.73 -3.79 6.36
CA VAL A 114 15.38 -4.27 6.65
C VAL A 114 15.50 -5.30 7.77
N ALA A 115 15.05 -4.94 8.98
CA ALA A 115 14.96 -5.88 10.07
C ALA A 115 14.00 -7.01 9.66
N ARG A 116 14.44 -8.26 9.79
CA ARG A 116 13.58 -9.42 9.61
C ARG A 116 12.54 -9.33 10.73
N GLN A 117 11.29 -9.01 10.41
CA GLN A 117 10.21 -9.33 11.32
C GLN A 117 10.20 -10.86 11.36
N ALA A 118 10.81 -11.44 12.40
CA ALA A 118 10.68 -12.85 12.63
C ALA A 118 9.16 -13.10 12.75
N CYS A 119 8.63 -13.95 11.88
CA CYS A 119 7.36 -14.62 12.13
C CYS A 119 7.60 -15.56 13.33
N LEU A 120 7.70 -14.98 14.53
CA LEU A 120 7.61 -15.60 15.85
C LEU A 120 6.42 -14.81 16.44
N ASP A 121 5.21 -15.31 16.65
CA ASP A 121 4.77 -16.64 17.04
C ASP A 121 3.32 -16.85 16.54
N VAL A 122 3.05 -17.95 15.84
CA VAL A 122 1.66 -18.48 15.68
C VAL A 122 1.60 -19.96 16.10
N GLU A 123 2.58 -20.42 16.89
CA GLU A 123 2.69 -21.82 17.32
C GLU A 123 2.48 -22.01 18.83
N THR A 124 1.64 -21.17 19.46
CA THR A 124 1.32 -21.27 20.89
C THR A 124 -0.18 -21.20 21.18
N ALA A 125 -1.02 -21.78 20.32
CA ALA A 125 -2.47 -21.85 20.55
C ALA A 125 -3.12 -23.20 20.16
N CYS A 126 -2.35 -24.29 20.22
CA CYS A 126 -2.88 -25.66 20.20
C CYS A 126 -2.17 -26.51 21.25
N ARG A 127 -2.57 -26.37 22.52
CA ARG A 127 -2.49 -27.41 23.54
C ARG A 127 -3.66 -27.27 24.48
#